data_AF-A0A946HN36-F1
#
_entry.id   AF-A0A946HN36-F1
#
_cell.length_a   1.000
_cell.length_b   1.000
_cell.length_c   1.000
_cell.angle_alpha   90.00
_cell.angle_beta   90.00
_cell.angle_gamma   90.00
#
_symmetry.space_group_name_H-M   'P 1'
#
loop_
_entity.id
_entity.type
_entity.pdbx_description
1 polymer ?
#
loop_
_entity_poly.entity_id
_entity_poly.type
_entity_poly.pdbx_seq_one_letter_code
_entity_poly.pdbx_strand_id
1 'polypeptide(L)' 'MPELPEVETVMRGLAPVMQGQMIAQAHVNRPDLR' A
#
# COMPACT_ATOMS: atom_id res chain seq x y z
N MET A 1 -1.10 -13.91 6.47
CA MET A 1 -0.47 -13.02 5.48
C MET A 1 -1.04 -13.42 4.12
N PRO A 2 -1.40 -12.47 3.25
CA PRO A 2 -1.88 -12.81 1.92
C PRO A 2 -0.81 -13.52 1.10
N GLU A 3 -1.21 -14.31 0.12
CA GLU A 3 -0.32 -14.99 -0.82
C GLU A 3 0.17 -14.03 -1.91
N LEU A 4 1.28 -14.40 -2.57
CA LEU A 4 1.87 -13.57 -3.64
C LEU A 4 0.87 -13.19 -4.75
N PRO A 5 0.01 -14.11 -5.26
CA PRO A 5 -0.96 -13.74 -6.30
C PRO A 5 -1.99 -12.70 -5.84
N GLU A 6 -2.37 -12.73 -4.55
CA GLU A 6 -3.30 -11.76 -3.96
C GLU A 6 -2.64 -10.38 -3.86
N VAL A 7 -1.38 -10.34 -3.43
CA VAL A 7 -0.58 -9.12 -3.34
C VAL A 7 -0.40 -8.48 -4.72
N GLU A 8 -0.11 -9.27 -5.74
CA GLU A 8 0.04 -8.75 -7.12
C GLU A 8 -1.25 -8.13 -7.65
N THR A 9 -2.40 -8.73 -7.32
CA THR A 9 -3.72 -8.20 -7.71
C THR A 9 -3.95 -6.81 -7.10
N VAL A 10 -3.71 -6.67 -5.79
CA VAL A 10 -3.85 -5.39 -5.09
C VAL A 10 -2.85 -4.35 -5.61
N MET A 11 -1.60 -4.75 -5.83
CA MET A 11 -0.55 -3.88 -6.36
C MET A 11 -0.92 -3.32 -7.75
N ARG A 12 -1.37 -4.18 -8.68
CA ARG A 12 -1.78 -3.75 -10.04
C ARG A 12 -2.98 -2.80 -9.99
N GLY A 13 -3.91 -3.00 -9.06
CA GLY A 13 -5.07 -2.12 -8.88
C GLY A 13 -4.70 -0.73 -8.33
N LEU A 14 -3.69 -0.65 -7.44
CA LEU A 14 -3.26 0.62 -6.84
C LEU A 14 -2.28 1.41 -7.71
N ALA A 15 -1.55 0.74 -8.61
CA ALA A 15 -0.52 1.36 -9.44
C ALA A 15 -0.96 2.67 -10.15
N PRO A 16 -2.15 2.76 -10.79
CA PRO A 16 -2.57 3.96 -11.52
C PRO A 16 -2.73 5.21 -10.66
N VAL A 17 -3.01 5.06 -9.37
CA VAL A 17 -3.27 6.17 -8.43
C VAL A 17 -2.11 6.42 -7.47
N MET A 18 -1.19 5.46 -7.31
CA MET A 18 -0.06 5.56 -6.38
C MET A 18 1.27 5.85 -7.07
N GLN A 19 1.51 5.34 -8.28
CA GLN A 19 2.81 5.46 -8.94
C GLN A 19 3.12 6.91 -9.33
N GLY A 20 4.36 7.34 -9.05
CA GLY A 20 4.83 8.71 -9.33
C GLY A 20 4.28 9.78 -8.37
N GLN A 21 3.40 9.42 -7.43
CA GLN A 21 2.87 10.35 -6.44
C GLN A 21 3.79 10.42 -5.20
N MET A 22 3.90 11.61 -4.60
CA MET A 22 4.56 11.79 -3.31
C MET A 22 3.53 11.72 -2.19
N ILE A 23 3.73 10.81 -1.23
CA ILE A 23 2.92 10.77 -0.01
C ILE A 23 3.39 11.90 0.91
N ALA A 24 2.62 12.98 0.99
CA ALA A 24 2.96 14.13 1.83
C ALA A 24 2.82 13.84 3.34
N GLN A 25 1.87 12.98 3.71
CA GLN A 25 1.59 12.62 5.10
C GLN A 25 0.95 11.22 5.15
N ALA A 26 1.34 10.42 6.13
CA ALA A 26 0.74 9.12 6.43
C ALA A 26 0.41 9.04 7.92
N HIS A 27 -0.84 8.72 8.26
CA HIS A 27 -1.26 8.49 9.64
C HIS A 27 -1.20 7.00 9.95
N VAL A 28 -0.38 6.62 10.93
CA VAL A 28 -0.29 5.24 11.40
C VAL A 28 -1.23 5.04 12.58
N ASN A 29 -2.36 4.37 12.34
CA ASN A 29 -3.39 4.13 13.36
C ASN A 29 -3.20 2.78 14.07
N ARG A 30 -1.95 2.34 14.21
CA ARG A 30 -1.61 1.05 14.82
C ARG A 30 -0.42 1.23 15.78
N PRO A 31 -0.64 1.13 17.11
CA PRO A 31 0.34 1.53 18.13
C PRO A 31 1.59 0.64 18.19
N ASP A 32 1.52 -0.58 17.64
CA ASP A 32 2.62 -1.55 17.56
C ASP A 32 3.39 -1.48 16.23
N LEU A 33 2.99 -0.63 15.29
CA LEU A 33 3.75 -0.36 14.07
C LEU A 33 4.56 0.93 14.26
N ARG A 34 5.89 0.81 14.17
CA ARG A 34 6.81 1.95 14.17
C ARG A 34 7.38 2.17 12.77
#